data_AF-A0A672YLC6-F1
#
_entry.id   AF-A0A672YLC6-F1
#
_cell.length_a   1.000
_cell.length_b   1.000
_cell.length_c   1.000
_cell.angle_alpha   90.00
_cell.angle_beta   90.00
_cell.angle_gamma   90.00
#
_symmetry.space_group_name_H-M   'P 1'
#
loop_
_entity.id
_entity.type
_entity.pdbx_description
1 polymer ?
#
loop_
_entity_poly.entity_id
_entity_poly.type
_entity_poly.pdbx_seq_one_letter_code
_entity_poly.pdbx_strand_id
1 'polypeptide(L)' 'MATYSNRFGQQVNEPYKGKVVFTEASLSSTSITVKNLTWADESCYICSFNAYPEGSKSWPTCLTVQGKFPEVIYREKGNS' A
#
# COMPACT_ATOMS: atom_id res chain seq x y z
N MET A 1 -10.43 2.13 1.43
CA MET A 1 -10.69 0.67 1.57
C MET A 1 -10.71 0.06 0.18
N ALA A 2 -10.12 -1.13 0.02
CA ALA A 2 -10.22 -1.94 -1.18
C ALA A 2 -10.79 -3.30 -0.78
N THR A 3 -11.82 -3.79 -1.48
CA THR A 3 -12.51 -5.05 -1.16
C THR A 3 -12.67 -5.91 -2.42
N TYR A 4 -12.74 -7.22 -2.20
CA TYR A 4 -13.08 -8.18 -3.24
C TYR A 4 -14.18 -9.12 -2.73
N SER A 5 -15.14 -9.43 -3.59
CA SER A 5 -16.12 -10.49 -3.36
C SER A 5 -16.57 -11.11 -4.67
N ASN A 6 -17.00 -12.37 -4.66
CA ASN A 6 -17.53 -13.01 -5.87
C ASN A 6 -18.77 -12.29 -6.44
N ARG A 7 -19.55 -11.62 -5.57
CA ARG A 7 -20.79 -10.93 -5.98
C ARG A 7 -20.54 -9.56 -6.61
N PHE A 8 -19.61 -8.78 -6.05
CA PHE A 8 -19.41 -7.38 -6.45
C PHE A 8 -18.06 -7.12 -7.14
N GLY A 9 -17.24 -8.18 -7.29
CA GLY A 9 -15.89 -8.07 -7.82
C GLY A 9 -14.99 -7.22 -6.94
N GLN A 10 -13.99 -6.61 -7.56
CA GLN A 10 -13.07 -5.66 -6.94
C GLN A 10 -13.74 -4.29 -6.78
N GLN A 11 -13.64 -3.70 -5.60
CA GLN A 11 -14.11 -2.36 -5.31
C GLN A 11 -13.01 -1.59 -4.59
N VAL A 12 -12.71 -0.37 -5.05
CA VAL A 12 -11.78 0.54 -4.39
C VAL A 12 -12.52 1.84 -4.11
N ASN A 13 -12.62 2.19 -2.83
CA ASN A 13 -13.26 3.43 -2.42
C ASN A 13 -12.39 4.63 -2.82
N GLU A 14 -13.02 5.74 -3.19
CA GLU A 14 -12.35 7.04 -3.16
C GLU A 14 -11.87 7.33 -1.73
N PRO A 15 -10.70 7.96 -1.52
CA PRO A 15 -9.77 8.58 -2.47
C PRO A 15 -8.68 7.65 -3.04
N TYR A 16 -8.80 6.33 -2.86
CA TYR A 16 -7.73 5.38 -3.18
C TYR A 16 -7.79 4.82 -4.61
N LYS A 17 -8.81 5.20 -5.41
CA LYS A 17 -8.92 4.75 -6.79
C LYS A 17 -7.69 5.18 -7.59
N GLY A 18 -7.20 4.29 -8.44
CA GLY A 18 -5.99 4.50 -9.24
C GLY A 18 -4.68 4.36 -8.46
N LYS A 19 -4.68 4.70 -7.16
CA LYS A 19 -3.53 4.51 -6.27
C LYS A 19 -3.38 3.07 -5.80
N VAL A 20 -4.45 2.46 -5.30
CA VAL A 20 -4.48 1.06 -4.89
C VAL A 20 -5.04 0.21 -6.04
N VAL A 21 -4.29 -0.82 -6.43
CA VAL A 21 -4.67 -1.73 -7.51
C VAL A 21 -4.52 -3.17 -7.02
N PHE A 22 -5.54 -4.00 -7.28
CA PHE A 22 -5.44 -5.43 -7.02
C PHE A 22 -4.47 -6.07 -8.02
N THR A 23 -3.45 -6.76 -7.51
CA THR A 23 -2.55 -7.61 -8.30
C THR A 23 -3.06 -9.04 -8.36
N GLU A 24 -3.76 -9.48 -7.31
CA GLU A 24 -4.49 -10.74 -7.25
C GLU A 24 -5.77 -10.52 -6.43
N ALA A 25 -6.88 -11.10 -6.86
CA ALA A 25 -8.13 -11.01 -6.12
C ALA A 25 -8.89 -12.34 -6.19
N SER A 26 -8.79 -13.12 -5.11
CA SER A 26 -9.54 -14.35 -4.89
C SER A 26 -9.91 -14.48 -3.41
N LEU A 27 -10.86 -15.37 -3.10
CA LEU A 27 -11.27 -15.61 -1.71
C LEU A 27 -10.18 -16.29 -0.86
N SER A 28 -9.23 -16.98 -1.51
CA SER A 28 -8.12 -17.70 -0.85
C SER A 28 -6.81 -16.92 -0.83
N SER A 29 -6.61 -16.02 -1.79
CA SER A 29 -5.40 -15.21 -1.93
C SER A 29 -5.75 -13.85 -2.53
N THR A 30 -5.32 -12.78 -1.88
CA THR A 30 -5.54 -11.40 -2.34
C THR A 30 -4.27 -10.60 -2.12
N SER A 31 -3.85 -9.86 -3.14
CA SER A 31 -2.70 -8.96 -3.08
C SER A 31 -3.02 -7.63 -3.77
N ILE A 32 -2.41 -6.56 -3.26
CA ILE A 32 -2.57 -5.20 -3.79
C ILE A 32 -1.19 -4.56 -4.02
N THR A 33 -1.15 -3.64 -4.97
CA THR A 33 -0.06 -2.70 -5.19
C THR A 33 -0.53 -1.28 -4.86
N VAL A 34 0.28 -0.54 -4.12
CA VAL A 34 0.10 0.90 -3.87
C VAL A 34 1.04 1.66 -4.81
N LYS A 35 0.48 2.35 -5.80
CA LYS A 35 1.23 3.13 -6.80
C LYS A 35 1.61 4.50 -6.25
N ASN A 36 2.68 5.08 -6.82
CA ASN A 36 3.15 6.45 -6.53
C ASN A 36 3.26 6.69 -5.02
N LEU A 37 4.07 5.87 -4.34
CA LEU A 37 4.29 5.98 -2.91
C LEU A 37 4.84 7.35 -2.53
N THR A 38 4.26 7.90 -1.46
CA THR A 38 4.70 9.12 -0.80
C THR A 38 4.93 8.82 0.67
N TRP A 39 5.64 9.68 1.39
CA TRP A 39 5.82 9.55 2.84
C TRP A 39 4.49 9.51 3.61
N ALA A 40 3.41 10.09 3.06
CA ALA A 40 2.07 10.04 3.67
C ALA A 40 1.41 8.66 3.58
N ASP A 41 1.95 7.74 2.78
CA ASP A 41 1.48 6.35 2.68
C ASP A 41 2.14 5.42 3.71
N GLU A 42 3.12 5.91 4.48
CA GLU A 42 3.71 5.15 5.58
C GLU A 42 2.67 4.92 6.67
N SER A 43 2.26 3.67 6.84
CA SER A 43 1.25 3.27 7.82
C SER A 43 1.15 1.75 7.96
N CYS A 44 0.43 1.29 8.97
CA CYS A 44 0.02 -0.11 9.09
C CYS A 44 -1.35 -0.33 8.45
N TYR A 45 -1.35 -1.07 7.35
CA TYR A 45 -2.54 -1.49 6.62
C TYR A 45 -3.09 -2.77 7.22
N ILE A 46 -4.41 -2.94 7.22
CA ILE A 46 -5.06 -4.14 7.72
C ILE A 46 -5.69 -4.89 6.56
N CYS A 47 -5.27 -6.14 6.37
CA CYS A 47 -5.96 -7.08 5.50
C CYS A 47 -6.96 -7.88 6.35
N SER A 48 -8.19 -8.05 5.86
CA SER A 48 -9.24 -8.80 6.54
C SER A 48 -9.90 -9.76 5.56
N PHE A 49 -9.97 -11.03 5.96
CA PHE A 49 -10.69 -12.09 5.27
C PHE A 49 -11.89 -12.51 6.11
N ASN A 50 -13.08 -12.33 5.54
CA ASN A 50 -14.33 -12.79 6.14
C ASN A 50 -14.59 -14.23 5.70
N ALA A 51 -14.48 -15.19 6.62
CA ALA A 51 -14.79 -16.59 6.40
C ALA A 51 -16.01 -16.99 7.24
N TYR A 52 -16.98 -17.70 6.67
CA TYR A 52 -18.13 -18.21 7.42
C TYR A 52 -18.01 -19.74 7.53
N PRO A 53 -18.19 -20.33 8.72
CA PRO A 53 -18.63 -19.70 9.98
C PRO A 53 -17.50 -19.14 10.86
N GLU A 54 -16.22 -19.24 10.47
CA GLU A 54 -15.09 -18.94 11.37
C GLU A 54 -14.95 -17.47 11.78
N GLY A 55 -15.63 -16.56 11.08
CA GLY A 55 -15.57 -15.11 11.30
C GLY A 55 -14.48 -14.41 10.48
N SER A 56 -14.22 -13.15 10.82
CA SER A 56 -13.17 -12.35 10.19
C SER A 56 -11.81 -12.69 10.78
N LYS A 57 -10.84 -12.98 9.92
CA LYS A 57 -9.42 -13.02 10.28
C LYS A 57 -8.73 -11.78 9.72
N SER A 58 -7.94 -11.11 10.55
CA SER A 58 -7.30 -9.85 10.18
C SER A 58 -5.81 -9.89 10.49
N TRP A 59 -5.00 -9.31 9.59
CA TRP A 59 -3.56 -9.23 9.72
C TRP A 59 -3.08 -7.81 9.42
N PRO A 60 -2.35 -7.16 10.35
CA PRO A 60 -1.69 -5.90 10.07
C PRO A 60 -0.44 -6.12 9.22
N THR A 61 -0.14 -5.18 8.33
CA THR A 61 1.07 -5.12 7.52
C THR A 61 1.53 -3.67 7.48
N CYS A 62 2.71 -3.40 8.01
CA CYS A 62 3.25 -2.03 8.08
C CYS A 62 4.13 -1.74 6.87
N LEU A 63 3.79 -0.67 6.17
CA LEU A 63 4.52 -0.15 5.03
C LEU A 63 5.43 0.98 5.52
N THR A 64 6.73 0.86 5.27
CA THR A 64 7.72 1.92 5.50
C THR A 64 8.20 2.45 4.17
N VAL A 65 8.20 3.77 4.01
CA VAL A 65 8.70 4.44 2.81
C VAL A 65 10.12 4.91 3.08
N GLN A 66 11.03 4.70 2.14
CA GLN A 66 12.43 5.10 2.28
C GLN A 66 12.86 5.90 1.05
N GLY A 67 13.58 6.99 1.29
CA GLY A 67 14.16 7.86 0.27
C GLY A 67 15.67 7.73 0.25
N LYS A 68 16.26 7.81 -0.94
CA LYS A 68 17.70 8.00 -1.11
C LYS A 68 17.96 9.46 -1.43
N PHE A 69 18.71 10.14 -0.58
CA PHE A 69 19.19 11.48 -0.86
C PHE A 69 20.54 11.40 -1.59
N PRO A 70 20.78 12.23 -2.62
CA PRO A 70 22.09 12.30 -3.24
C PRO A 70 23.10 12.89 -2.24
N GLU A 71 24.34 12.41 -2.32
CA GLU A 71 25.45 12.98 -1.56
C GLU A 71 25.79 14.36 -2.12
N VAL A 72 25.71 15.40 -1.29
CA VAL A 72 26.01 16.78 -1.69
C VAL A 72 27.43 17.13 -1.28
N ILE A 73 28.33 17.27 -2.25
CA ILE A 73 29.71 17.70 -2.03
C ILE A 73 29.78 19.22 -2.20
N TYR A 74 30.02 19.95 -1.11
CA TYR A 74 30.34 21.37 -1.15
C TYR A 74 31.82 21.56 -1.49
N ARG A 75 32.11 22.32 -2.55
CA ARG A 75 33.47 22.80 -2.85
C ARG A 75 33.55 24.25 -2.42
N GLU A 76 34.36 24.55 -1.40
CA GLU A 76 34.73 25.94 -1.11
C GLU A 76 35.55 26.48 -2.28
N LYS A 77 35.17 27.65 -2.81
CA LYS A 77 36.02 28.39 -3.74
C LYS A 77 37.14 29.00 -2.92
N GLY A 78 38.36 28.48 -3.07
CA GLY A 78 39.55 29.08 -2.45
C GLY A 78 39.68 30.53 -2.88
N ASN A 79 39.78 31.44 -1.90
CA ASN A 79 40.09 32.85 -2.13
C ASN A 79 41.50 32.95 -2.74
N SER A 80 41.59 33.62 -3.89
CA SER A 80 42.84 34.08 -4.49
C SER A 80 43.46 35.22 -3.68
#